data_AF-A0A519Y086-F1
#
_entry.id   AF-A0A519Y086-F1
#
_cell.length_a   1.000
_cell.length_b   1.000
_cell.length_c   1.000
_cell.angle_alpha   90.00
_cell.angle_beta   90.00
_cell.angle_gamma   90.00
#
_symmetry.space_group_name_H-M   'P 1'
#
loop_
_entity.id
_entity.type
_entity.pdbx_description
1 polymer ?
#
loop_
_entity_poly.entity_id
_entity_poly.type
_entity_poly.pdbx_seq_one_letter_code
_entity_poly.pdbx_strand_id
1 'polypeptide(L)'
;MFNDYKILVVDSSFNYKNITNKPIFETVWLHKNPKQNVDKLMNEVSFKTLIIDATNKDYRIKKFVEEANKKPINHLVLKKNKAYLVNLERLAK
;
A
#
# COMPACT_ATOMS: atom_id res chain seq x y z
N MET A 1 -10.68 14.01 -1.68
CA MET A 1 -9.56 14.20 -0.73
C MET A 1 -10.15 14.01 0.66
N PHE A 2 -9.65 13.06 1.45
CA PHE A 2 -10.21 12.72 2.77
C PHE A 2 -9.39 13.41 3.86
N ASN A 3 -9.64 14.68 4.16
CA ASN A 3 -8.82 15.47 5.10
C ASN A 3 -7.30 15.32 4.84
N ASP A 4 -6.88 15.61 3.61
CA ASP A 4 -5.53 15.41 3.07
C ASP A 4 -4.99 13.98 3.03
N TYR A 5 -5.73 12.98 3.53
CA TYR A 5 -5.37 11.58 3.42
C TYR A 5 -5.57 11.06 1.97
N LYS A 6 -4.50 10.54 1.39
CA LYS A 6 -4.41 10.03 0.02
C LYS A 6 -4.02 8.56 0.07
N ILE A 7 -4.80 7.76 -0.65
CA ILE A 7 -4.54 6.34 -0.87
C ILE A 7 -4.17 6.17 -2.33
N LEU A 8 -2.99 5.59 -2.59
CA LEU A 8 -2.62 5.11 -3.92
C LEU A 8 -3.07 3.67 -4.06
N VAL A 9 -3.98 3.39 -4.99
CA VAL A 9 -4.36 2.02 -5.34
C VAL A 9 -3.46 1.53 -6.47
N VAL A 10 -2.74 0.43 -6.23
CA VAL A 10 -1.87 -0.22 -7.21
C VAL A 10 -2.44 -1.58 -7.53
N ASP A 11 -2.89 -1.74 -8.77
CA ASP A 11 -3.43 -2.99 -9.26
C ASP A 11 -2.70 -3.55 -10.48
N SER A 12 -3.19 -4.67 -11.01
CA SER A 12 -2.57 -5.33 -12.17
C SER A 12 -2.59 -4.48 -13.46
N SER A 13 -3.43 -3.45 -13.57
CA SER A 13 -3.40 -2.49 -14.68
C SER A 13 -2.18 -1.55 -14.61
N PHE A 14 -1.51 -1.51 -13.46
CA PHE A 14 -0.27 -0.77 -13.22
C PHE A 14 0.98 -1.61 -13.51
N ASN A 15 0.84 -2.86 -13.93
CA ASN A 15 1.97 -3.69 -14.30
C ASN A 15 2.79 -3.03 -15.42
N TYR A 16 4.12 -3.10 -15.31
CA TYR A 16 5.06 -2.53 -16.27
C TYR A 16 5.06 -0.99 -16.38
N LYS A 17 4.32 -0.31 -15.51
CA LYS A 17 4.37 1.14 -15.36
C LYS A 17 5.25 1.53 -14.17
N ASN A 18 5.73 2.76 -14.20
CA ASN A 18 6.54 3.38 -13.16
C ASN A 18 5.89 4.70 -12.74
N ILE A 19 6.05 5.08 -11.48
CA ILE A 19 5.67 6.42 -11.00
C ILE A 19 6.91 7.29 -10.92
N THR A 20 6.86 8.48 -11.51
CA THR A 20 7.94 9.47 -11.50
C THR A 20 7.67 10.55 -10.45
N ASN A 21 8.70 11.34 -10.11
CA ASN A 21 8.62 12.49 -9.18
C ASN A 21 8.30 12.15 -7.72
N LYS A 22 8.34 10.87 -7.36
CA LYS A 22 8.20 10.37 -5.97
C LYS A 22 7.05 11.04 -5.19
N PRO A 23 5.80 10.96 -5.69
CA PRO A 23 4.66 11.57 -5.04
C PRO A 23 4.45 11.01 -3.62
N ILE A 24 3.77 11.80 -2.79
CA ILE A 24 3.52 11.48 -1.38
C ILE A 24 2.08 11.00 -1.21
N PHE A 25 1.94 9.84 -0.57
CA PHE A 25 0.67 9.25 -0.14
C PHE A 25 0.81 8.74 1.28
N GLU A 26 -0.26 8.76 2.06
CA GLU A 26 -0.25 8.19 3.41
C GLU A 26 -0.22 6.66 3.33
N THR A 27 -0.96 6.11 2.35
CA THR A 27 -1.16 4.67 2.18
C THR A 27 -1.03 4.24 0.73
N VAL A 28 -0.36 3.11 0.52
CA VAL A 28 -0.40 2.34 -0.73
C VAL A 28 -1.24 1.09 -0.50
N TRP A 29 -2.18 0.83 -1.40
CA TRP A 29 -3.06 -0.34 -1.37
C TRP A 29 -2.79 -1.24 -2.58
N LEU A 30 -2.26 -2.44 -2.32
CA LEU A 30 -2.05 -3.49 -3.32
C LEU A 30 -3.33 -4.28 -3.55
N HIS A 31 -3.86 -4.19 -4.77
CA HIS A 31 -5.16 -4.72 -5.18
C HIS A 31 -5.04 -5.56 -6.46
N LYS A 32 -5.88 -6.58 -6.66
CA LYS A 32 -5.94 -7.44 -7.86
C LYS A 32 -4.59 -7.94 -8.37
N ASN A 33 -3.73 -8.38 -7.44
CA ASN A 33 -2.50 -9.12 -7.74
C ASN A 33 -1.51 -8.39 -8.69
N PRO A 34 -1.03 -7.17 -8.33
CA PRO A 34 -0.06 -6.43 -9.14
C PRO A 34 1.29 -7.16 -9.17
N LYS A 35 2.17 -6.86 -10.12
CA LYS A 35 3.52 -7.46 -10.28
C LYS A 35 4.63 -6.68 -9.57
N GLN A 36 4.32 -5.50 -9.04
CA GLN A 36 5.22 -4.64 -8.27
C GLN A 36 5.80 -5.37 -7.06
N ASN A 37 6.95 -4.93 -6.58
CA ASN A 37 7.50 -5.34 -5.28
C ASN A 37 7.56 -4.11 -4.36
N VAL A 38 7.70 -4.33 -3.05
CA VAL A 38 7.67 -3.25 -2.06
C VAL A 38 8.86 -2.30 -2.27
N ASP A 39 10.04 -2.82 -2.63
CA ASP A 39 11.24 -2.02 -2.92
C ASP A 39 11.02 -0.99 -4.02
N LYS A 40 10.48 -1.43 -5.17
CA LYS A 40 10.18 -0.54 -6.29
C LYS A 40 9.17 0.53 -5.88
N LEU A 41 8.13 0.15 -5.14
CA LEU A 41 7.12 1.10 -4.65
C LEU A 41 7.73 2.17 -3.73
N MET A 42 8.63 1.80 -2.82
CA MET A 42 9.29 2.76 -1.92
C MET A 42 10.28 3.69 -2.66
N ASN A 43 10.82 3.25 -3.79
CA ASN A 43 11.65 4.08 -4.66
C ASN A 43 10.80 5.08 -5.46
N GLU A 44 9.61 4.67 -5.89
CA GLU A 44 8.72 5.43 -6.76
C GLU A 44 7.71 6.31 -6.01
N VAL A 45 7.43 6.02 -4.74
CA VAL A 45 6.37 6.67 -3.93
C VAL A 45 6.85 6.81 -2.48
N SER A 46 6.57 7.96 -1.86
CA SER A 46 6.74 8.13 -0.42
C SER A 46 5.44 7.77 0.31
N PHE A 47 5.49 6.79 1.21
CA PHE A 47 4.33 6.37 2.01
C PHE A 47 4.74 5.70 3.33
N LYS A 48 3.79 5.62 4.27
CA LYS A 48 4.01 5.04 5.60
C LYS A 48 3.26 3.72 5.85
N THR A 49 2.17 3.48 5.12
CA THR A 49 1.33 2.30 5.32
C THR A 49 1.13 1.53 4.01
N LEU A 50 1.32 0.22 4.06
CA LEU A 50 1.01 -0.70 2.96
C LEU A 50 -0.20 -1.56 3.32
N ILE A 51 -1.25 -1.50 2.52
CA ILE A 51 -2.40 -2.40 2.60
C ILE A 51 -2.26 -3.49 1.56
N ILE A 52 -2.38 -4.74 2.00
CA ILE A 52 -2.38 -5.93 1.15
C ILE A 52 -3.75 -6.58 1.29
N ASP A 53 -4.60 -6.46 0.28
CA ASP A 53 -5.95 -7.02 0.36
C ASP A 53 -6.04 -8.50 -0.05
N ALA A 54 -7.22 -9.06 0.19
CA ALA A 54 -7.56 -10.45 -0.08
C ALA A 54 -7.60 -10.83 -1.57
N THR A 55 -7.60 -9.85 -2.48
CA THR A 55 -7.67 -10.11 -3.94
C THR A 55 -6.33 -10.52 -4.54
N ASN A 56 -5.24 -10.37 -3.77
CA ASN A 56 -3.93 -10.88 -4.10
C ASN A 56 -3.85 -12.41 -3.88
N LYS A 57 -3.09 -13.11 -4.72
CA LYS A 57 -2.84 -14.55 -4.51
C LYS A 57 -1.99 -14.76 -3.24
N ASP A 58 -2.18 -15.88 -2.56
CA ASP A 58 -1.55 -16.19 -1.26
C ASP A 58 -0.03 -16.07 -1.28
N TYR A 59 0.61 -16.58 -2.34
CA TYR A 59 2.06 -16.48 -2.50
C TYR A 59 2.52 -15.03 -2.67
N ARG A 60 1.70 -14.14 -3.27
CA ARG A 60 2.00 -12.71 -3.40
C ARG A 60 1.80 -12.01 -2.07
N ILE A 61 0.72 -12.31 -1.34
CA ILE A 61 0.51 -11.78 0.01
C ILE A 61 1.71 -12.13 0.90
N LYS A 62 2.12 -13.40 0.93
CA LYS A 62 3.29 -13.85 1.70
C LYS A 62 4.56 -13.07 1.31
N LYS A 63 4.83 -12.95 0.00
CA LYS A 63 5.97 -12.18 -0.52
C LYS A 63 5.92 -10.70 -0.09
N PHE A 64 4.77 -10.04 -0.22
CA PHE A 64 4.63 -8.63 0.17
C PHE A 64 4.87 -8.42 1.67
N VAL A 65 4.36 -9.34 2.52
CA VAL A 65 4.61 -9.31 3.96
C VAL A 65 6.09 -9.49 4.27
N GLU A 66 6.75 -10.48 3.66
CA GLU A 66 8.19 -10.72 3.84
C GLU A 66 9.05 -9.52 3.41
N GLU A 67 8.68 -8.84 2.32
CA GLU A 67 9.35 -7.63 1.87
C GLU A 67 9.08 -6.44 2.81
N ALA A 68 7.82 -6.22 3.20
CA ALA A 68 7.42 -5.11 4.07
C ALA A 68 8.02 -5.22 5.48
N ASN A 69 8.16 -6.43 6.03
CA ASN A 69 8.80 -6.69 7.33
C ASN A 69 10.27 -6.21 7.40
N LYS A 70 10.92 -6.05 6.24
CA LYS A 70 12.32 -5.59 6.14
C LYS A 70 12.43 -4.08 5.98
N LYS A 71 11.32 -3.35 6.05
CA LYS A 71 11.23 -1.92 5.72
C LYS A 71 10.64 -1.11 6.87
N PRO A 72 10.99 0.18 6.99
CA PRO A 72 10.45 1.06 8.02
C PRO A 72 9.05 1.57 7.65
N ILE A 73 8.12 0.66 7.35
CA ILE A 73 6.72 0.96 7.00
C ILE A 73 5.78 0.06 7.81
N ASN A 74 4.57 0.55 8.07
CA ASN A 74 3.49 -0.28 8.58
C ASN A 74 2.91 -1.10 7.43
N HIS A 75 2.46 -2.32 7.71
CA HIS A 75 1.69 -3.10 6.73
C HIS A 75 0.51 -3.82 7.39
N LEU A 76 -0.59 -3.95 6.64
CA LEU A 76 -1.79 -4.67 7.06
C LEU A 76 -2.27 -5.63 5.98
N VAL A 77 -2.66 -6.84 6.39
CA VAL A 77 -3.26 -7.84 5.51
C VAL A 77 -4.77 -7.90 5.77
N LEU A 78 -5.57 -7.63 4.74
CA LEU A 78 -7.05 -7.62 4.83
C LEU A 78 -7.71 -8.95 4.47
N LYS A 79 -6.94 -10.04 4.35
CA LYS A 79 -7.51 -11.36 4.02
C LYS A 79 -8.44 -11.93 5.11
N LYS A 80 -8.20 -11.59 6.37
CA LYS A 80 -9.03 -11.96 7.52
C LYS A 80 -9.70 -10.76 8.21
N ASN A 81 -9.39 -9.54 7.77
CA ASN A 81 -9.92 -8.29 8.32
C ASN A 81 -10.89 -7.68 7.31
N LYS A 82 -12.16 -7.52 7.68
CA LYS A 82 -13.22 -7.08 6.76
C LYS A 82 -13.09 -5.61 6.31
N ALA A 83 -12.38 -4.79 7.08
CA ALA A 83 -12.28 -3.37 6.82
C ALA A 83 -10.93 -2.80 7.31
N TYR A 84 -10.54 -1.69 6.70
CA TYR A 84 -9.47 -0.82 7.18
C TYR A 84 -10.10 0.51 7.59
N LEU A 85 -9.98 0.86 8.87
CA LEU A 85 -10.50 2.12 9.40
C LEU A 85 -9.41 3.19 9.33
N VAL A 86 -9.72 4.30 8.66
CA VAL A 86 -8.89 5.51 8.70
C VAL A 86 -9.59 6.50 9.63
N ASN A 87 -8.95 6.84 10.75
CA ASN A 87 -9.40 7.98 11.54
C ASN A 87 -8.86 9.27 10.91
N LEU A 88 -9.77 10.14 10.48
CA LEU A 88 -9.47 11.41 9.83
C LEU A 88 -9.48 12.59 10.80
N GLU A 89 -9.78 12.37 12.08
CA GLU A 89 -9.80 13.42 13.08
C GLU A 89 -8.38 13.98 13.27
N ARG A 90 -8.24 15.31 13.16
CA ARG A 90 -7.03 15.98 13.63
C ARG A 90 -7.11 16.01 15.15
N LEU A 91 -6.13 15.43 15.83
CA LEU A 91 -5.87 15.78 17.23
C LEU A 91 -5.71 17.31 17.27
N ALA A 92 -6.65 17.99 17.93
CA ALA A 92 -6.51 19.42 18.21
C ALA A 92 -5.17 19.60 18.94
N LYS A 93 -4.28 20.39 18.35
CA LYS A 93 -3.05 20.84 19.01
C LYS A 93 -3.38 21.93 20.00
#